data_AF-A0A848V1M2-F1
#
_entry.id   AF-A0A848V1M2-F1
#
_cell.length_a   1.000
_cell.length_b   1.000
_cell.length_c   1.000
_cell.angle_alpha   90.00
_cell.angle_beta   90.00
_cell.angle_gamma   90.00
#
_symmetry.space_group_name_H-M   'P 1'
#
loop_
_entity.id
_entity.type
_entity.pdbx_description
1 polymer ?
#
loop_
_entity_poly.entity_id
_entity_poly.type
_entity_poly.pdbx_seq_one_letter_code
_entity_poly.pdbx_strand_id
1 'polypeptide(L)'
;MPTASSPPILADAPETGGVGAAVGGAKCEAQRELGFEVKSWAVELTCNADLTITKTHGDDRYDRLIIDLAANGQDIGKAGVSVGVYQSWKHDGKKQLEPRPFWCD
;
A
#
# COMPACT_ATOMS: atom_id res chain seq x y z
N MET A 1 -10.49 -14.98 -25.90
CA MET A 1 -10.95 -13.80 -25.15
C MET A 1 -9.93 -13.55 -24.06
N PRO A 2 -9.32 -12.36 -23.93
CA PRO A 2 -8.49 -12.09 -22.77
C PRO A 2 -9.40 -12.16 -21.55
N THR A 3 -9.10 -13.07 -20.63
CA THR A 3 -9.74 -13.10 -19.32
C THR A 3 -9.50 -11.74 -18.68
N ALA A 4 -10.56 -11.06 -18.24
CA ALA A 4 -10.40 -9.85 -17.47
C ALA A 4 -9.51 -10.20 -16.26
N SER A 5 -8.28 -9.68 -16.23
CA SER A 5 -7.41 -9.81 -15.07
C SER A 5 -8.20 -9.27 -13.89
N SER A 6 -8.39 -10.07 -12.84
CA SER A 6 -9.01 -9.59 -11.61
C SER A 6 -8.32 -8.28 -11.20
N PRO A 7 -9.11 -7.26 -10.80
CA PRO A 7 -8.54 -5.98 -10.42
C PRO A 7 -7.52 -6.15 -9.28
N PRO A 8 -6.44 -5.36 -9.26
CA PRO A 8 -5.43 -5.46 -8.22
C PRO A 8 -6.05 -5.13 -6.86
N ILE A 9 -5.77 -5.97 -5.87
CA ILE A 9 -6.02 -5.63 -4.47
C ILE A 9 -4.86 -4.74 -4.05
N LEU A 10 -5.14 -3.47 -3.73
CA LEU A 10 -4.12 -2.55 -3.26
C LEU A 10 -3.82 -2.83 -1.79
N ALA A 11 -2.57 -2.65 -1.39
CA ALA A 11 -2.17 -2.64 0.02
C ALA A 11 -2.08 -1.18 0.48
N ASP A 12 -2.81 -0.85 1.54
CA ASP A 12 -2.79 0.45 2.18
C ASP A 12 -1.94 0.41 3.45
N ALA A 13 -1.19 1.48 3.69
CA ALA A 13 -0.41 1.69 4.91
C ALA A 13 -0.94 2.90 5.68
N PRO A 14 -0.81 2.91 7.02
CA PRO A 14 -1.11 4.08 7.82
C PRO A 14 -0.20 5.26 7.46
N GLU A 15 -0.77 6.47 7.48
CA GLU A 15 -0.07 7.69 7.09
C GLU A 15 0.94 8.14 8.15
N THR A 16 2.06 8.73 7.71
CA THR A 16 3.10 9.29 8.60
C THR A 16 3.08 10.82 8.71
N GLY A 17 2.31 11.49 7.85
CA GLY A 17 2.19 12.95 7.83
C GLY A 17 1.47 13.47 9.07
N GLY A 18 1.72 14.75 9.39
CA GLY A 18 1.08 15.41 10.54
C GLY A 18 -0.44 15.35 10.48
N VAL A 19 -1.10 15.25 11.63
CA VAL A 19 -2.56 15.16 11.71
C VAL A 19 -3.20 16.40 11.07
N GLY A 20 -4.13 16.17 10.14
CA GLY A 20 -4.81 17.24 9.41
C GLY A 20 -3.99 17.90 8.28
N ALA A 21 -2.80 17.39 7.95
CA ALA A 21 -2.05 17.87 6.80
C ALA A 21 -2.84 17.72 5.49
N ALA A 22 -2.69 18.68 4.58
CA ALA A 22 -3.44 18.73 3.32
C ALA A 22 -3.15 17.54 2.38
N VAL A 23 -1.96 16.94 2.48
CA VAL A 23 -1.53 15.79 1.68
C VAL A 23 -0.83 14.79 2.61
N GLY A 24 -1.20 13.51 2.53
CA GLY A 24 -0.59 12.44 3.33
C GLY A 24 -0.77 12.61 4.85
N GLY A 25 -1.75 13.39 5.28
CA GLY A 25 -2.01 13.64 6.70
C GLY A 25 -2.67 12.44 7.38
N ALA A 26 -2.14 12.04 8.53
CA ALA A 26 -2.81 11.10 9.41
C ALA A 26 -4.15 11.66 9.89
N LYS A 27 -5.10 10.76 10.15
CA LYS A 27 -6.43 11.08 10.68
C LYS A 27 -6.40 11.32 12.19
N CYS A 28 -5.47 10.68 12.89
CA CYS A 28 -5.23 10.81 14.32
C CYS A 28 -3.75 10.52 14.62
N GLU A 29 -3.30 10.83 15.82
CA GLU A 29 -1.91 10.56 16.23
C GLU A 29 -1.63 9.05 16.37
N ALA A 30 -2.62 8.24 16.76
CA ALA A 30 -2.47 6.78 16.83
C ALA A 30 -2.12 6.17 15.46
N GLN A 31 -2.82 6.61 14.40
CA GLN A 31 -2.46 6.23 13.03
C GLN A 31 -1.03 6.64 12.69
N ARG A 32 -0.60 7.82 13.12
CA ARG A 32 0.71 8.36 12.78
C ARG A 32 1.84 7.58 13.45
N GLU A 33 1.67 7.23 14.73
CA GLU A 33 2.58 6.35 15.47
C GLU A 33 2.70 4.99 14.77
N LEU A 34 1.56 4.35 14.49
CA LEU A 34 1.51 3.11 13.72
C LEU A 34 2.17 3.27 12.33
N GLY A 35 1.97 4.41 11.67
CA GLY A 35 2.60 4.74 10.39
C GLY A 35 4.13 4.65 10.44
N PHE A 36 4.76 5.10 11.52
CA PHE A 36 6.21 5.01 11.68
C PHE A 36 6.68 3.60 11.99
N GLU A 37 5.90 2.81 12.74
CA GLU A 37 6.19 1.39 12.97
C GLU A 37 6.14 0.59 11.66
N VAL A 38 5.05 0.76 10.90
CA VAL A 38 4.85 0.12 9.59
C VAL A 38 5.94 0.57 8.59
N LYS A 39 6.32 1.84 8.60
CA LYS A 39 7.44 2.34 7.78
C LYS A 39 8.74 1.64 8.14
N SER A 40 9.01 1.43 9.43
CA SER A 40 10.24 0.76 9.89
C SER A 40 10.28 -0.69 9.38
N TRP A 41 9.16 -1.41 9.47
CA TRP A 41 9.03 -2.75 8.88
C TRP A 41 9.28 -2.75 7.36
N ALA A 42 8.70 -1.79 6.64
CA ALA A 42 8.86 -1.70 5.18
C ALA A 42 10.32 -1.42 4.79
N VAL A 43 11.01 -0.54 5.54
CA VAL A 43 12.43 -0.24 5.33
C VAL A 43 13.28 -1.45 5.64
N GLU A 44 13.05 -2.15 6.76
CA GLU A 44 13.80 -3.37 7.12
C GLU A 44 13.70 -4.44 6.03
N LEU A 45 12.49 -4.65 5.48
CA LEU A 45 12.26 -5.62 4.40
C LEU A 45 12.97 -5.24 3.09
N THR A 46 13.19 -3.94 2.83
CA THR A 46 13.58 -3.45 1.49
C THR A 46 14.97 -2.84 1.38
N CYS A 47 15.56 -2.34 2.47
CA CYS A 47 16.76 -1.48 2.42
C CYS A 47 18.00 -2.15 1.81
N ASN A 48 18.10 -3.48 1.84
CA ASN A 48 19.21 -4.25 1.26
C ASN A 48 18.71 -5.41 0.38
N ALA A 49 17.47 -5.35 -0.07
CA ALA A 49 16.87 -6.40 -0.90
C ALA A 49 17.01 -6.06 -2.39
N ASP A 50 17.11 -7.09 -3.21
CA ASP A 50 16.93 -6.96 -4.64
C ASP A 50 15.45 -6.69 -4.92
N LEU A 51 15.15 -5.46 -5.37
CA LEU A 51 13.79 -5.03 -5.67
C LEU A 51 13.46 -5.33 -7.14
N THR A 52 12.33 -5.99 -7.37
CA THR A 52 11.85 -6.33 -8.71
C THR A 52 10.38 -5.97 -8.85
N ILE A 53 10.05 -5.20 -9.90
CA ILE A 53 8.67 -5.02 -10.34
C ILE A 53 8.23 -6.31 -11.02
N THR A 54 7.31 -7.06 -10.42
CA THR A 54 6.87 -8.36 -10.94
C THR A 54 5.65 -8.24 -11.86
N LYS A 55 4.87 -7.16 -11.70
CA LYS A 55 3.72 -6.85 -12.55
C LYS A 55 3.44 -5.35 -12.54
N THR A 56 2.97 -4.84 -13.67
CA THR A 56 2.46 -3.48 -13.82
C THR A 56 0.97 -3.55 -14.18
N HIS A 57 0.15 -2.72 -13.54
CA HIS A 57 -1.30 -2.67 -13.76
C HIS A 57 -1.77 -1.39 -14.48
N GLY A 58 -0.83 -0.53 -14.88
CA GLY A 58 -1.09 0.77 -15.49
C GLY A 58 -1.18 1.89 -14.46
N ASP A 59 -1.52 3.09 -14.91
CA ASP A 59 -1.60 4.28 -14.07
C ASP A 59 -3.00 4.44 -13.44
N ASP A 60 -3.02 4.96 -12.22
CA ASP A 60 -4.27 5.37 -11.56
C ASP A 60 -4.79 6.71 -12.11
N ARG A 61 -5.91 7.21 -11.57
CA ARG A 61 -6.51 8.49 -11.99
C ARG A 61 -5.65 9.74 -11.72
N TYR A 62 -4.54 9.58 -11.01
CA TYR A 62 -3.57 10.62 -10.66
C TYR A 62 -2.22 10.40 -11.36
N ASP A 63 -2.21 9.60 -12.43
CA ASP A 63 -1.02 9.28 -13.24
C ASP A 63 0.11 8.60 -12.43
N ARG A 64 -0.26 7.81 -11.40
CA ARG A 64 0.67 7.02 -10.60
C ARG A 64 0.66 5.56 -11.05
N LEU A 65 1.84 5.02 -11.36
CA LEU A 65 1.98 3.63 -11.78
C LEU A 65 1.66 2.65 -10.65
N ILE A 66 0.68 1.76 -10.89
CA ILE A 66 0.34 0.67 -9.98
C ILE A 66 1.19 -0.56 -10.32
N ILE A 67 1.91 -1.09 -9.33
CA ILE A 67 2.82 -2.23 -9.49
C ILE A 67 2.64 -3.28 -8.39
N ASP A 68 3.00 -4.51 -8.72
CA ASP A 68 3.37 -5.52 -7.73
C ASP A 68 4.90 -5.46 -7.57
N LEU A 69 5.38 -5.28 -6.33
CA LEU A 69 6.80 -5.16 -6.00
C LEU A 69 7.25 -6.33 -5.12
N ALA A 70 8.37 -6.94 -5.49
CA ALA A 70 9.02 -7.99 -4.70
C ALA A 70 10.37 -7.52 -4.15
N ALA A 71 10.70 -7.96 -2.94
CA ALA A 71 12.01 -7.85 -2.30
C ALA A 71 12.58 -9.26 -2.12
N ASN A 72 13.74 -9.55 -2.72
CA ASN A 72 14.34 -10.91 -2.72
C ASN A 72 13.35 -12.02 -3.13
N GLY A 73 12.46 -11.71 -4.09
CA GLY A 73 11.42 -12.62 -4.57
C GLY A 73 10.14 -12.70 -3.71
N GLN A 74 10.08 -12.03 -2.56
CA GLN A 74 8.88 -11.95 -1.72
C GLN A 74 8.03 -10.73 -2.08
N ASP A 75 6.75 -10.94 -2.39
CA ASP A 75 5.76 -9.88 -2.65
C ASP A 75 5.53 -9.03 -1.38
N ILE A 76 5.90 -7.75 -1.45
CA ILE A 76 5.89 -6.83 -0.29
C ILE A 76 4.46 -6.50 0.15
N GLY A 77 3.55 -6.29 -0.81
CA GLY A 77 2.15 -5.96 -0.52
C GLY A 77 1.46 -7.10 0.21
N LYS A 78 1.62 -8.34 -0.30
CA LYS A 78 1.07 -9.54 0.34
C LYS A 78 1.74 -9.81 1.69
N ALA A 79 3.04 -9.62 1.80
CA ALA A 79 3.76 -9.78 3.06
C ALA A 79 3.20 -8.84 4.14
N GLY A 80 3.02 -7.56 3.80
CA GLY A 80 2.52 -6.55 4.74
C GLY A 80 1.07 -6.81 5.17
N VAL A 81 0.21 -7.24 4.25
CA VAL A 81 -1.16 -7.67 4.61
C VAL A 81 -1.14 -8.91 5.50
N SER A 82 -0.28 -9.89 5.18
CA SER A 82 -0.19 -11.14 5.95
C SER A 82 0.26 -10.94 7.40
N VAL A 83 1.13 -9.96 7.66
CA VAL A 83 1.62 -9.65 9.02
C VAL A 83 0.82 -8.53 9.70
N GLY A 84 -0.22 -8.01 9.03
CA GLY A 84 -1.15 -7.03 9.59
C GLY A 84 -0.68 -5.57 9.60
N VAL A 85 0.46 -5.27 8.98
CA VAL A 85 1.00 -3.89 8.88
C VAL A 85 0.39 -3.11 7.71
N TYR A 86 -0.19 -3.82 6.74
CA TYR A 86 -1.02 -3.23 5.68
C TYR A 86 -2.44 -3.80 5.75
N GLN A 87 -3.39 -3.04 5.23
CA GLN A 87 -4.75 -3.52 4.99
C GLN A 87 -5.04 -3.56 3.49
N SER A 88 -5.73 -4.61 3.05
CA SER A 88 -6.15 -4.72 1.67
C SER A 88 -7.29 -3.74 1.38
N TRP A 89 -7.26 -3.19 0.17
CA TRP A 89 -8.24 -2.21 -0.26
C TRP A 89 -8.65 -2.45 -1.72
N LYS A 90 -9.92 -2.74 -1.94
CA LYS A 90 -10.46 -3.02 -3.28
C LYS A 90 -10.52 -1.77 -4.13
N HIS A 91 -9.93 -1.89 -5.32
CA HIS A 91 -9.84 -0.85 -6.33
C HIS A 91 -10.04 -1.48 -7.71
N ASP A 92 -10.59 -0.77 -8.70
CA ASP A 92 -10.67 -1.27 -10.09
C ASP A 92 -9.47 -0.84 -10.96
N GLY A 93 -8.38 -0.42 -10.32
CA GLY A 93 -7.25 0.24 -10.96
C GLY A 93 -7.41 1.75 -11.17
N LYS A 94 -8.63 2.31 -11.16
CA LYS A 94 -8.87 3.75 -11.33
C LYS A 94 -9.60 4.43 -10.18
N LYS A 95 -10.51 3.71 -9.53
CA LYS A 95 -11.28 4.17 -8.37
C LYS A 95 -11.36 3.12 -7.28
N GLN A 96 -11.48 3.62 -6.05
CA GLN A 96 -11.80 2.81 -4.89
C GLN A 96 -13.20 2.18 -5.06
N LEU A 97 -13.31 0.89 -4.75
CA LEU A 97 -14.57 0.15 -4.74
C LEU A 97 -15.14 0.00 -3.33
N GLU A 98 -14.31 0.18 -2.31
CA GLU A 98 -14.69 0.24 -0.90
C GLU A 98 -14.01 1.44 -0.22
N PRO A 99 -14.42 1.86 0.99
CA PRO A 99 -13.73 2.94 1.72
C PRO A 99 -12.27 2.58 2.00
N ARG A 100 -11.40 3.60 2.01
CA ARG A 100 -10.00 3.41 2.43
C ARG A 100 -9.97 2.85 3.85
N PRO A 101 -9.04 1.93 4.18
CA PRO A 101 -8.96 1.41 5.52
C PRO A 101 -8.73 2.50 6.57
N PHE A 102 -9.32 2.29 7.74
CA PHE A 102 -9.28 3.24 8.85
C PHE A 102 -8.31 2.75 9.90
N TRP A 103 -7.38 3.62 10.28
CA TRP A 103 -6.22 3.28 11.11
C TRP A 103 -6.24 4.02 12.46
N CYS A 104 -7.37 4.61 12.83
CA CYS A 104 -7.58 5.16 14.15
C CYS A 104 -8.47 4.20 14.94
N ASP A 105 -8.21 4.08 16.24
CA ASP A 105 -9.02 3.29 17.18
C ASP A 105 -10.41 3.91 17.42
#